data_AF-A0A382D4R5-F1
#
_entry.id   AF-A0A382D4R5-F1
#
_cell.length_a   1.000
_cell.length_b   1.000
_cell.length_c   1.000
_cell.angle_alpha   90.00
_cell.angle_beta   90.00
_cell.angle_gamma   90.00
#
_symmetry.space_group_name_H-M   'P 1'
#
loop_
_entity.id
_entity.type
_entity.pdbx_description
1 polymer ?
#
loop_
_entity_poly.entity_id
_entity_poly.type
_entity_poly.pdbx_seq_one_letter_code
_entity_poly.pdbx_strand_id
1 'polypeptide(L)'
;REDLNAMEEAQALDRLMNEFALTHQEVAEAVGKSRTTVTNLLRLNNLNDDVKLLVEHGDIEMGHARALLALEGETQSETAQVVSGKGLTVRDTEKLVKKLLEPAKPKPEKKVDPDVQNLMTRLSENLGTPVSIDHNAKGKGKLTISFSDLEQLDGIISKIQ
;
A
#
# COMPACT_ATOMS: atom_id res chain seq x y z
N ARG A 1 -39.02 7.80 -3.30
CA ARG A 1 -37.71 8.39 -2.96
C ARG A 1 -36.71 7.50 -3.67
N GLU A 2 -36.11 7.99 -4.75
CA GLU A 2 -34.95 7.31 -5.33
C GLU A 2 -33.84 7.42 -4.28
N ASP A 3 -33.28 6.28 -3.87
CA ASP A 3 -32.14 6.24 -2.98
C ASP A 3 -30.94 6.79 -3.77
N LEU A 4 -30.69 8.10 -3.63
CA LEU A 4 -29.54 8.78 -4.23
C LEU A 4 -28.26 8.02 -3.88
N ASN A 5 -27.41 7.81 -4.88
CA ASN A 5 -26.09 7.26 -4.63
C ASN A 5 -25.27 8.23 -3.75
N ALA A 6 -24.37 7.71 -2.91
CA ALA A 6 -23.47 8.50 -2.06
C ALA A 6 -22.71 9.60 -2.84
N MET A 7 -22.35 9.36 -4.11
CA MET A 7 -21.71 10.38 -4.96
C MET A 7 -22.67 11.47 -5.43
N GLU A 8 -23.91 11.11 -5.79
CA GLU A 8 -24.93 12.10 -6.16
C GLU A 8 -25.30 12.98 -4.97
N GLU A 9 -25.39 12.39 -3.78
CA GLU A 9 -25.60 13.15 -2.54
C GLU A 9 -24.44 14.10 -2.26
N ALA A 10 -23.19 13.64 -2.42
CA ALA A 10 -22.00 14.49 -2.26
C ALA A 10 -22.00 15.70 -3.22
N GLN A 11 -22.38 15.50 -4.49
CA GLN A 11 -22.48 16.57 -5.48
C GLN A 11 -23.64 17.54 -5.21
N ALA A 12 -24.77 17.03 -4.72
CA ALA A 12 -25.92 17.87 -4.36
C ALA A 12 -25.62 18.75 -3.13
N LEU A 13 -24.96 18.17 -2.12
CA LEU A 13 -24.51 18.91 -0.93
C LEU A 13 -23.47 19.97 -1.29
N ASP A 14 -22.53 19.66 -2.18
CA ASP A 14 -21.52 20.62 -2.63
C ASP A 14 -22.15 21.80 -3.38
N ARG A 15 -23.11 21.54 -4.28
CA ARG A 15 -23.89 22.59 -4.95
C ARG A 15 -24.66 23.47 -3.96
N LEU A 16 -25.40 22.86 -3.03
CA LEU A 16 -26.14 23.59 -2.00
C LEU A 16 -25.22 24.49 -1.16
N MET A 17 -24.05 23.96 -0.78
CA MET A 17 -23.06 24.69 -0.01
C MET A 17 -22.52 25.91 -0.78
N ASN A 18 -22.19 25.72 -2.07
CA ASN A 18 -21.61 26.76 -2.90
C ASN A 18 -22.63 27.82 -3.36
N GLU A 19 -23.86 27.42 -3.70
CA GLU A 19 -24.91 28.34 -4.15
C GLU A 19 -25.39 29.28 -3.04
N PHE A 20 -25.46 28.77 -1.80
CA PHE A 20 -25.96 29.52 -0.65
C PHE A 20 -24.84 29.98 0.30
N ALA A 21 -23.57 29.75 -0.07
CA ALA A 21 -22.38 30.06 0.73
C ALA A 21 -22.48 29.57 2.19
N LEU A 22 -23.05 28.38 2.37
CA LEU A 22 -23.29 27.78 3.68
C LEU A 22 -22.03 27.11 4.22
N THR A 23 -21.92 27.03 5.53
CA THR A 23 -20.93 26.19 6.20
C THR A 23 -21.38 24.72 6.24
N HIS A 24 -20.44 23.79 6.47
CA HIS A 24 -20.77 22.38 6.66
C HIS A 24 -21.78 22.14 7.80
N GLN A 25 -21.80 23.02 8.81
CA GLN A 25 -22.73 22.93 9.94
C GLN A 25 -24.15 23.32 9.50
N GLU A 26 -24.29 24.44 8.79
CA GLU A 26 -25.59 24.93 8.31
C GLU A 26 -26.21 23.98 7.27
N VAL A 27 -25.39 23.43 6.36
CA VAL A 27 -25.84 22.38 5.43
C VAL A 27 -26.37 21.17 6.20
N ALA A 28 -25.64 20.72 7.22
CA ALA A 28 -26.03 19.56 8.04
C ALA A 28 -27.36 19.78 8.78
N GLU A 29 -27.57 20.97 9.33
CA GLU A 29 -28.83 21.37 9.94
C GLU A 29 -29.98 21.40 8.91
N ALA A 30 -29.74 21.96 7.72
CA ALA A 30 -30.73 22.03 6.65
C ALA A 30 -31.18 20.65 6.13
N VAL A 31 -30.25 19.68 6.03
CA VAL A 31 -30.56 18.32 5.55
C VAL A 31 -30.86 17.32 6.67
N GLY A 32 -30.84 17.75 7.94
CA GLY A 32 -31.11 16.90 9.10
C GLY A 32 -30.07 15.78 9.33
N LYS A 33 -28.82 16.00 8.93
CA LYS A 33 -27.70 15.05 9.11
C LYS A 33 -26.68 15.61 10.10
N SER A 34 -25.77 14.76 10.58
CA SER A 34 -24.66 15.27 11.39
C SER A 34 -23.63 15.98 10.50
N ARG A 35 -22.97 17.02 11.04
CA ARG A 35 -21.86 17.72 10.36
C ARG A 35 -20.78 16.77 9.87
N THR A 36 -20.48 15.72 10.65
CA THR A 36 -19.52 14.67 10.27
C THR A 36 -19.97 13.90 9.04
N THR A 37 -21.26 13.59 8.91
CA THR A 37 -21.81 12.89 7.74
C THR A 37 -21.68 13.75 6.49
N VAL A 38 -22.11 15.01 6.57
CA VAL A 38 -21.97 15.97 5.45
C VAL A 38 -20.52 16.12 5.04
N THR A 39 -19.62 16.30 6.01
CA THR A 39 -18.18 16.42 5.72
C THR A 39 -17.63 15.17 5.03
N ASN A 40 -18.03 13.97 5.47
CA ASN A 40 -17.58 12.74 4.86
C ASN A 40 -18.09 12.55 3.44
N LEU A 41 -19.33 12.96 3.14
CA LEU A 41 -19.89 12.94 1.79
C LEU A 41 -19.15 13.93 0.88
N LEU A 42 -18.99 15.18 1.31
CA LEU A 42 -18.27 16.20 0.53
C LEU A 42 -16.83 15.78 0.21
N ARG A 43 -16.16 15.09 1.14
CA ARG A 43 -14.80 14.58 0.90
C ARG A 43 -14.72 13.58 -0.24
N LEU A 44 -15.79 12.86 -0.59
CA LEU A 44 -15.80 11.91 -1.70
C LEU A 44 -15.59 12.60 -3.06
N ASN A 45 -15.91 13.89 -3.18
CA ASN A 45 -15.66 14.68 -4.39
C ASN A 45 -14.15 14.76 -4.72
N ASN A 46 -13.28 14.52 -3.75
CA ASN A 46 -11.81 14.52 -3.92
C ASN A 46 -11.22 13.18 -4.38
N LEU A 47 -12.05 12.16 -4.62
CA LEU A 47 -11.58 10.91 -5.22
C LEU A 47 -11.18 11.11 -6.68
N ASN A 48 -10.33 10.23 -7.19
CA ASN A 48 -10.11 10.11 -8.62
C ASN A 48 -11.40 9.69 -9.32
N ASP A 49 -11.58 10.13 -10.57
CA ASP A 49 -12.84 9.95 -11.29
C ASP A 49 -13.20 8.49 -11.55
N ASP A 50 -12.19 7.62 -11.75
CA ASP A 50 -12.37 6.18 -11.87
C ASP A 50 -12.86 5.55 -10.55
N VAL A 51 -12.39 6.04 -9.40
CA VAL A 51 -12.85 5.59 -8.09
C VAL A 51 -14.26 6.09 -7.79
N LYS A 52 -14.61 7.32 -8.21
CA LYS A 52 -15.99 7.84 -8.10
C LYS A 52 -16.97 6.94 -8.84
N LEU A 53 -16.63 6.51 -10.06
CA LEU A 53 -17.47 5.60 -10.87
C LEU A 53 -17.73 4.27 -10.14
N LEU A 54 -16.72 3.70 -9.47
CA LEU A 54 -16.91 2.47 -8.68
C LEU A 54 -17.90 2.65 -7.52
N VAL A 55 -17.92 3.84 -6.91
CA VAL A 55 -18.90 4.17 -5.86
C VAL A 55 -20.29 4.40 -6.47
N GLU A 56 -20.37 5.08 -7.61
CA GLU A 56 -21.60 5.34 -8.36
C GLU A 56 -22.28 4.06 -8.84
N HIS A 57 -21.50 3.07 -9.27
CA HIS A 57 -22.02 1.77 -9.68
C HIS A 57 -22.33 0.84 -8.49
N GLY A 58 -21.88 1.20 -7.28
CA GLY A 58 -22.05 0.36 -6.09
C GLY A 58 -21.06 -0.80 -6.00
N ASP A 59 -20.02 -0.81 -6.82
CA ASP A 59 -18.93 -1.80 -6.75
C ASP A 59 -18.16 -1.70 -5.43
N ILE A 60 -18.10 -0.49 -4.86
CA ILE A 60 -17.54 -0.25 -3.53
C ILE A 60 -18.46 0.69 -2.72
N GLU A 61 -18.67 0.34 -1.45
CA GLU A 61 -19.42 1.19 -0.51
C GLU A 61 -18.64 2.46 -0.12
N MET A 62 -19.37 3.45 0.40
CA MET A 62 -18.83 4.72 0.92
C MET A 62 -17.72 4.55 1.98
N GLY A 63 -17.78 3.46 2.77
CA GLY A 63 -16.72 3.11 3.72
C GLY A 63 -15.38 2.83 3.04
N HIS A 64 -15.38 2.09 1.93
CA HIS A 64 -14.18 1.83 1.13
C HIS A 64 -13.65 3.12 0.52
N ALA A 65 -14.54 3.91 -0.07
CA ALA A 65 -14.22 5.20 -0.69
C ALA A 65 -13.52 6.14 0.31
N ARG A 66 -14.03 6.21 1.55
CA ARG A 66 -13.41 6.98 2.64
C ARG A 66 -12.01 6.51 3.00
N ALA A 67 -11.75 5.20 2.98
CA ALA A 67 -10.41 4.68 3.25
C ALA A 67 -9.44 5.04 2.11
N LEU A 68 -9.89 4.96 0.86
CA LEU A 68 -9.08 5.27 -0.33
C LEU A 68 -8.68 6.75 -0.41
N LEU A 69 -9.45 7.67 0.17
CA LEU A 69 -9.11 9.10 0.24
C LEU A 69 -7.76 9.42 0.91
N ALA A 70 -7.17 8.48 1.65
CA ALA A 70 -5.85 8.67 2.23
C ALA A 70 -4.70 8.41 1.23
N LEU A 71 -4.99 7.82 0.07
CA LEU A 71 -4.06 7.58 -1.02
C LEU A 71 -4.18 8.66 -2.08
N GLU A 72 -3.08 8.98 -2.76
CA GLU A 72 -3.01 10.00 -3.80
C GLU A 72 -2.55 9.40 -5.14
N GLY A 73 -2.91 10.07 -6.24
CA GLY A 73 -2.49 9.70 -7.60
C GLY A 73 -2.93 8.30 -8.01
N GLU A 74 -2.08 7.62 -8.77
CA GLU A 74 -2.35 6.29 -9.34
C GLU A 74 -2.56 5.21 -8.27
N THR A 75 -1.91 5.35 -7.10
CA THR A 75 -2.02 4.38 -5.99
C THR A 75 -3.46 4.26 -5.50
N GLN A 76 -4.23 5.36 -5.53
CA GLN A 76 -5.64 5.36 -5.15
C GLN A 76 -6.47 4.51 -6.11
N SER A 77 -6.29 4.74 -7.41
CA SER A 77 -6.96 4.03 -8.51
C SER A 77 -6.64 2.53 -8.51
N GLU A 78 -5.36 2.16 -8.43
CA GLU A 78 -4.94 0.76 -8.36
C GLU A 78 -5.51 0.03 -7.14
N THR A 79 -5.49 0.70 -5.99
CA THR A 79 -6.02 0.11 -4.75
C THR A 79 -7.53 -0.07 -4.85
N ALA A 80 -8.26 0.89 -5.44
CA ALA A 80 -9.71 0.79 -5.63
C ALA A 80 -10.09 -0.41 -6.52
N GLN A 81 -9.35 -0.65 -7.60
CA GLN A 81 -9.52 -1.81 -8.47
C GLN A 81 -9.30 -3.13 -7.71
N VAL A 82 -8.27 -3.18 -6.85
CA VAL A 82 -8.02 -4.34 -5.99
C VAL A 82 -9.14 -4.58 -4.99
N VAL A 83 -9.67 -3.51 -4.39
CA VAL A 83 -10.77 -3.57 -3.41
C VAL A 83 -12.04 -4.10 -4.06
N SER A 84 -12.43 -3.53 -5.20
CA SER A 84 -13.59 -3.96 -5.98
C SER A 84 -13.41 -5.40 -6.48
N GLY A 85 -12.30 -5.69 -7.18
CA GLY A 85 -12.07 -6.99 -7.81
C GLY A 85 -11.93 -8.16 -6.81
N LYS A 86 -11.49 -7.90 -5.57
CA LYS A 86 -11.41 -8.91 -4.52
C LYS A 86 -12.60 -8.90 -3.56
N GLY A 87 -13.54 -7.97 -3.70
CA GLY A 87 -14.67 -7.81 -2.78
C GLY A 87 -14.21 -7.64 -1.33
N LEU A 88 -13.21 -6.79 -1.09
CA LEU A 88 -12.67 -6.58 0.26
C LEU A 88 -13.71 -5.93 1.17
N THR A 89 -13.66 -6.25 2.46
CA THR A 89 -14.45 -5.54 3.46
C THR A 89 -13.86 -4.16 3.75
N VAL A 90 -14.68 -3.21 4.23
CA VAL A 90 -14.22 -1.87 4.61
C VAL A 90 -13.01 -1.92 5.56
N ARG A 91 -13.04 -2.85 6.53
CA ARG A 91 -11.94 -3.04 7.48
C ARG A 91 -10.66 -3.55 6.82
N ASP A 92 -10.77 -4.41 5.81
CA ASP A 92 -9.61 -4.92 5.10
C ASP A 92 -9.03 -3.89 4.14
N THR A 93 -9.88 -3.05 3.55
CA THR A 93 -9.46 -1.87 2.78
C THR A 93 -8.72 -0.88 3.66
N GLU A 94 -9.23 -0.55 4.85
CA GLU A 94 -8.52 0.33 5.80
C GLU A 94 -7.13 -0.23 6.17
N LYS A 95 -7.01 -1.54 6.40
CA LYS A 95 -5.72 -2.18 6.68
C LYS A 95 -4.78 -2.12 5.48
N LEU A 96 -5.30 -2.34 4.28
CA LEU A 96 -4.52 -2.29 3.04
C LEU A 96 -3.96 -0.89 2.81
N VAL A 97 -4.82 0.13 2.89
CA VAL A 97 -4.44 1.55 2.79
C VAL A 97 -3.38 1.89 3.84
N LYS A 98 -3.59 1.49 5.11
CA LYS A 98 -2.61 1.73 6.17
C LYS A 98 -1.25 1.10 5.86
N LYS A 99 -1.24 -0.11 5.31
CA LYS A 99 0.00 -0.81 4.94
C LYS A 99 0.74 -0.12 3.77
N LEU A 100 0.00 0.48 2.84
CA LEU A 100 0.58 1.24 1.72
C LEU A 100 1.14 2.59 2.17
N LEU A 101 0.51 3.23 3.17
CA LEU A 101 0.95 4.50 3.75
C LEU A 101 2.08 4.35 4.78
N GLU A 102 2.21 3.18 5.41
CA GLU A 102 3.36 2.91 6.26
C GLU A 102 4.63 2.89 5.39
N PRO A 103 5.60 3.80 5.60
CA PRO A 103 6.87 3.72 4.90
C PRO A 103 7.44 2.34 5.17
N ALA A 104 7.90 1.66 4.11
CA ALA A 104 8.47 0.32 4.21
C ALA A 104 9.48 0.33 5.36
N LYS A 105 9.10 -0.23 6.51
CA LYS A 105 10.02 -0.38 7.63
C LYS A 105 11.21 -1.11 7.05
N PRO A 106 12.44 -0.56 7.11
CA PRO A 106 13.61 -1.33 6.73
C PRO A 106 13.49 -2.63 7.51
N LYS A 107 13.39 -3.76 6.79
CA LYS A 107 13.47 -5.07 7.42
C LYS A 107 14.68 -4.98 8.34
N PRO A 108 14.57 -5.32 9.63
CA PRO A 108 15.75 -5.30 10.49
C PRO A 108 16.79 -6.15 9.78
N GLU A 109 17.88 -5.52 9.34
CA GLU A 109 19.04 -6.23 8.84
C GLU A 109 19.39 -7.21 9.95
N LYS A 110 19.29 -8.51 9.64
CA LYS A 110 19.78 -9.52 10.56
C LYS A 110 21.22 -9.12 10.86
N LYS A 111 21.53 -8.78 12.10
CA LYS A 111 22.92 -8.59 12.53
C LYS A 111 23.65 -9.88 12.17
N VAL A 112 24.47 -9.81 11.14
CA VAL A 112 25.33 -10.91 10.74
C VAL A 112 26.29 -11.10 11.90
N ASP A 113 26.37 -12.33 12.40
CA ASP A 113 27.29 -12.70 13.45
C ASP A 113 28.74 -12.35 13.02
N PRO A 114 29.55 -11.67 13.86
CA PRO A 114 30.93 -11.33 13.51
C PRO A 114 31.76 -12.54 13.03
N ASP A 115 31.48 -13.73 13.56
CA ASP A 115 32.16 -14.96 13.13
C ASP A 115 31.79 -15.33 11.68
N VAL A 116 30.54 -15.11 11.29
CA VAL A 116 30.04 -15.37 9.94
C VAL A 116 30.55 -14.31 8.97
N GLN A 117 30.67 -13.06 9.41
CA GLN A 117 31.27 -11.99 8.61
C GLN A 117 32.76 -12.26 8.33
N ASN A 118 33.52 -12.70 9.33
CA ASN A 118 34.92 -13.12 9.14
C ASN A 118 35.03 -14.31 8.17
N LEU A 119 34.10 -15.25 8.24
CA LEU A 119 34.06 -16.40 7.34
C LEU A 119 33.74 -15.97 5.90
N MET A 120 32.81 -15.03 5.72
CA MET A 120 32.50 -14.43 4.41
C MET A 120 33.73 -13.74 3.81
N THR A 121 34.44 -12.92 4.59
CA THR A 121 35.64 -12.21 4.11
C THR A 121 36.72 -13.19 3.65
N ARG A 122 37.04 -14.20 4.46
CA ARG A 122 38.08 -15.20 4.12
C ARG A 122 37.70 -16.02 2.89
N LEU A 123 36.43 -16.41 2.77
CA LEU A 123 35.95 -17.11 1.58
C LEU A 123 35.97 -16.22 0.34
N SER A 124 35.63 -14.94 0.50
CA SER A 124 35.63 -13.97 -0.59
C SER A 124 37.05 -13.70 -1.10
N GLU A 125 38.03 -13.56 -0.20
CA GLU A 125 39.45 -13.41 -0.56
C GLU A 125 40.01 -14.65 -1.26
N ASN A 126 39.69 -15.84 -0.76
CA ASN A 126 40.17 -17.10 -1.34
C ASN A 126 39.55 -17.39 -2.71
N LEU A 127 38.25 -17.14 -2.86
CA LEU A 127 37.50 -17.41 -4.10
C LEU A 127 37.57 -16.25 -5.10
N GLY A 128 38.01 -15.06 -4.70
CA GLY A 128 38.06 -13.87 -5.55
C GLY A 128 36.68 -13.36 -5.97
N THR A 129 35.63 -13.72 -5.23
CA THR A 129 34.23 -13.41 -5.54
C THR A 129 33.46 -13.02 -4.28
N PRO A 130 32.41 -12.19 -4.40
CA PRO A 130 31.56 -11.86 -3.26
C PRO A 130 30.76 -13.09 -2.82
N VAL A 131 30.91 -13.42 -1.53
CA VAL A 131 30.28 -14.58 -0.88
C VAL A 131 29.30 -14.09 0.18
N SER A 132 28.08 -14.61 0.15
CA SER A 132 27.04 -14.33 1.14
C SER A 132 26.65 -15.60 1.89
N ILE A 133 26.64 -15.55 3.22
CA ILE A 133 26.22 -16.67 4.09
C ILE A 133 24.94 -16.25 4.84
N ASP A 134 23.82 -16.89 4.50
CA ASP A 134 22.59 -16.80 5.28
C ASP A 134 22.47 -18.05 6.15
N HIS A 135 22.33 -17.91 7.46
CA HIS A 135 22.07 -19.04 8.34
C HIS A 135 20.83 -18.78 9.21
N ASN A 136 20.19 -19.86 9.64
CA ASN A 136 19.10 -19.83 10.63
C ASN A 136 19.62 -20.20 12.03
N ALA A 137 18.86 -19.85 13.06
CA ALA A 137 19.20 -20.14 14.46
C ALA A 137 19.29 -21.65 14.80
N LYS A 138 18.93 -22.55 13.86
CA LYS A 138 19.04 -24.01 14.00
C LYS A 138 20.27 -24.58 13.28
N GLY A 139 21.22 -23.74 12.87
CA GLY A 139 22.49 -24.15 12.26
C GLY A 139 22.40 -24.57 10.79
N LYS A 140 21.23 -24.44 10.14
CA LYS A 140 21.12 -24.64 8.69
C LYS A 140 21.32 -23.31 7.98
N GLY A 141 22.14 -23.29 6.94
CA GLY A 141 22.40 -22.10 6.16
C GLY A 141 22.52 -22.36 4.67
N LYS A 142 22.57 -21.28 3.91
CA LYS A 142 22.82 -21.23 2.48
C LYS A 142 24.04 -20.35 2.25
N LEU A 143 25.04 -20.90 1.55
CA LEU A 143 26.14 -20.16 0.96
C LEU A 143 25.72 -19.76 -0.45
N THR A 144 25.78 -18.47 -0.77
CA THR A 144 25.55 -17.94 -2.12
C THR A 144 26.84 -17.29 -2.59
N ILE A 145 27.39 -17.78 -3.69
CA ILE A 145 28.58 -17.23 -4.35
C ILE A 145 28.10 -16.56 -5.63
N SER A 146 28.34 -15.26 -5.76
CA SER A 146 28.02 -14.53 -6.98
C SER A 146 29.25 -14.49 -7.88
N PHE A 147 29.08 -14.90 -9.14
CA PHE A 147 30.11 -14.85 -10.17
C PHE A 147 29.62 -14.00 -11.34
N SER A 148 30.57 -13.33 -12.01
CA SER A 148 30.33 -12.40 -13.12
C SER A 148 30.29 -13.12 -14.47
N ASP A 149 31.03 -14.22 -14.60
CA ASP A 149 31.25 -14.95 -15.85
C ASP A 149 31.51 -16.44 -15.61
N LEU A 150 31.39 -17.24 -16.67
CA LEU A 150 31.53 -18.70 -16.61
C LEU A 150 32.97 -19.14 -16.31
N GLU A 151 33.98 -18.39 -16.75
CA GLU A 151 35.39 -18.68 -16.43
C GLU A 151 35.66 -18.53 -14.92
N GLN A 152 35.04 -17.52 -14.29
CA GLN A 152 35.09 -17.33 -12.84
C GLN A 152 34.38 -18.46 -12.09
N LEU A 153 33.25 -18.97 -12.61
CA LEU A 153 32.58 -20.14 -12.05
C LEU A 153 33.49 -21.38 -12.09
N ASP A 154 34.14 -21.65 -13.23
CA ASP A 154 35.10 -22.76 -13.36
C ASP A 154 36.30 -22.59 -12.42
N GLY A 155 36.80 -21.37 -12.26
CA GLY A 155 37.85 -21.03 -11.30
C GLY A 155 37.44 -21.27 -9.84
N ILE A 156 36.19 -21.02 -9.48
CA ILE A 156 35.63 -21.33 -8.15
C ILE A 156 35.54 -22.85 -7.95
N ILE A 157 34.98 -23.57 -8.93
CA ILE A 157 34.82 -25.03 -8.85
C ILE A 157 36.18 -25.72 -8.69
N SER A 158 37.17 -25.28 -9.46
CA SER A 158 38.55 -25.80 -9.41
C SER A 158 39.24 -25.61 -8.05
N LYS A 159 38.88 -24.57 -7.29
CA LYS A 159 39.42 -24.32 -5.94
C LYS A 159 38.73 -25.13 -4.83
N ILE A 160 37.57 -25.73 -5.12
CA ILE A 160 36.76 -26.48 -4.15
C ILE A 160 36.91 -27.99 -4.36
N GLN A 161 37.26 -28.43 -5.57
CA GLN A 161 37.55 -29.83 -5.91
C GLN A 161 38.92 -30.32 -5.44
#